data_AF-A0A6G3XCE8-F1
#
_entry.id   AF-A0A6G3XCE8-F1
#
_cell.length_a   1.000
_cell.length_b   1.000
_cell.length_c   1.000
_cell.angle_alpha   90.00
_cell.angle_beta   90.00
_cell.angle_gamma   90.00
#
_symmetry.space_group_name_H-M   'P 1'
#
loop_
_entity.id
_entity.type
_entity.pdbx_description
1 polymer ?
#
loop_
_entity_poly.entity_id
_entity_poly.type
_entity_poly.pdbx_seq_one_letter_code
_entity_poly.pdbx_strand_id
1 'polypeptide(L)'
;DPDSDKKDGGGVRAEDVPASGPGTFTVARAGVDAKGRGSAYRVEVEDGTGVDPDRAAEEIAAVLAHPRGWSHGGEHTFRQVADGPAGLVIKIATPATTDRICGAYGLKTRGEVNCRGGEKVMVNLKRW
;
A
#
# COMPACT_ATOMS: atom_id res chain seq x y z
N ASP A 1 30.58 -4.19 26.86
CA ASP A 1 29.51 -5.12 26.46
C ASP A 1 29.02 -5.94 27.65
N PRO A 2 27.73 -6.34 27.71
CA PRO A 2 26.81 -6.39 26.57
C PRO A 2 25.37 -5.84 26.78
N ASP A 3 24.77 -5.54 25.64
CA ASP A 3 23.37 -5.76 25.27
C ASP A 3 22.23 -5.03 25.99
N SER A 4 21.75 -3.98 25.32
CA SER A 4 20.33 -3.90 24.97
C SER A 4 20.16 -2.98 23.77
N ASP A 5 20.41 -3.54 22.59
CA ASP A 5 19.90 -3.07 21.30
C ASP A 5 18.38 -2.91 21.37
N LYS A 6 17.93 -1.67 21.59
CA LYS A 6 16.56 -1.28 21.24
C LYS A 6 16.56 -0.98 19.76
N LYS A 7 16.13 -1.97 18.97
CA LYS A 7 15.82 -1.79 17.55
C LYS A 7 14.81 -0.66 17.40
N ASP A 8 15.30 0.52 17.03
CA ASP A 8 14.47 1.58 16.51
C ASP A 8 13.83 1.08 15.22
N GLY A 9 12.49 1.04 15.21
CA GLY A 9 11.70 0.72 14.05
C GLY A 9 12.01 1.74 12.97
N GLY A 10 12.81 1.33 11.99
CA GLY A 10 13.28 2.15 10.88
C GLY A 10 12.13 2.55 9.98
N GLY A 11 11.43 3.62 10.34
CA GLY A 11 10.72 4.44 9.37
C GLY A 11 11.76 5.09 8.47
N VAL A 12 11.73 4.74 7.18
CA VAL A 12 12.48 5.48 6.16
C VAL A 12 12.09 6.94 6.24
N ARG A 13 13.04 7.83 6.51
CA ARG A 13 12.78 9.27 6.44
C ARG A 13 12.46 9.61 4.99
N ALA A 14 11.59 10.60 4.76
CA ALA A 14 11.21 11.02 3.40
C ALA A 14 12.42 11.39 2.51
N GLU A 15 13.55 11.74 3.13
CA GLU A 15 14.86 12.04 2.55
C GLU A 15 15.56 10.80 1.96
N ASP A 16 15.27 9.61 2.51
CA ASP A 16 15.87 8.32 2.18
C ASP A 16 14.99 7.52 1.18
N VAL A 17 13.86 8.08 0.73
CA VAL A 17 12.94 7.43 -0.20
C VAL A 17 13.51 7.46 -1.63
N PRO A 18 13.68 6.30 -2.29
CA PRO A 18 14.16 6.26 -3.66
C PRO A 18 13.18 6.98 -4.60
N ALA A 19 13.70 7.90 -5.42
CA ALA A 19 12.89 8.67 -6.37
C ALA A 19 12.22 7.80 -7.44
N SER A 20 12.83 6.66 -7.77
CA SER A 20 12.35 5.68 -8.76
C SER A 20 12.63 4.25 -8.33
N GLY A 21 11.85 3.32 -8.88
CA GLY A 21 11.96 1.89 -8.68
C GLY A 21 11.68 1.12 -9.98
N PRO A 22 11.76 -0.22 -9.95
CA PRO A 22 11.64 -1.07 -11.12
C PRO A 22 10.22 -1.10 -11.73
N GLY A 23 9.19 -0.67 -11.01
CA GLY A 23 7.80 -0.77 -11.43
C GLY A 23 7.24 -2.20 -11.41
N THR A 24 7.97 -3.15 -10.83
CA THR A 24 7.51 -4.50 -10.51
C THR A 24 7.00 -4.54 -9.07
N PHE A 25 6.10 -5.47 -8.76
CA PHE A 25 5.39 -5.49 -7.49
C PHE A 25 5.28 -6.88 -6.89
N THR A 26 5.44 -6.94 -5.57
CA THR A 26 5.12 -8.12 -4.76
C THR A 26 3.74 -7.97 -4.15
N VAL A 27 2.91 -9.01 -4.28
CA VAL A 27 1.58 -9.09 -3.65
C VAL A 27 1.72 -9.54 -2.21
N ALA A 28 1.12 -8.79 -1.28
CA ALA A 28 1.04 -9.17 0.12
C ALA A 28 0.08 -10.34 0.33
N ARG A 29 0.47 -11.29 1.18
CA ARG A 29 -0.27 -12.53 1.47
C ARG A 29 -0.72 -12.63 2.92
N ALA A 30 -0.10 -11.90 3.85
CA ALA A 30 -0.60 -11.81 5.22
C ALA A 30 -2.02 -11.24 5.24
N GLY A 31 -2.90 -11.84 6.06
CA GLY A 31 -4.29 -11.42 6.21
C GLY A 31 -5.23 -11.79 5.05
N VAL A 32 -4.76 -12.53 4.03
CA VAL A 32 -5.61 -12.98 2.92
C VAL A 32 -6.72 -13.89 3.42
N ASP A 33 -7.96 -13.54 3.07
CA ASP A 33 -9.14 -14.36 3.29
C ASP A 33 -9.92 -14.51 1.98
N ALA A 34 -9.59 -15.56 1.23
CA ALA A 34 -10.22 -15.80 -0.07
C ALA A 34 -11.72 -16.11 0.04
N LYS A 35 -12.20 -16.58 1.19
CA LYS A 35 -13.60 -17.00 1.42
C LYS A 35 -14.38 -16.04 2.30
N GLY A 36 -13.73 -15.00 2.81
CA GLY A 36 -14.34 -13.96 3.62
C GLY A 36 -15.47 -13.22 2.90
N ARG A 37 -16.19 -12.40 3.66
CA ARG A 37 -17.19 -11.49 3.13
C ARG A 37 -16.63 -10.07 3.07
N GLY A 38 -17.22 -9.22 2.24
CA GLY A 38 -16.82 -7.82 2.07
C GLY A 38 -16.16 -7.53 0.73
N SER A 39 -15.88 -6.26 0.51
CA SER A 39 -15.26 -5.76 -0.72
C SER A 39 -13.83 -6.27 -0.84
N ALA A 40 -13.54 -6.95 -1.95
CA ALA A 40 -12.22 -7.51 -2.20
C ALA A 40 -11.20 -6.39 -2.46
N TYR A 41 -10.10 -6.39 -1.70
CA TYR A 41 -8.95 -5.53 -1.94
C TYR A 41 -7.67 -6.36 -2.04
N ARG A 42 -6.66 -5.82 -2.73
CA ARG A 42 -5.32 -6.39 -2.80
C ARG A 42 -4.29 -5.33 -2.45
N VAL A 43 -3.23 -5.74 -1.76
CA VAL A 43 -2.08 -4.90 -1.45
C VAL A 43 -0.89 -5.38 -2.25
N GLU A 44 -0.24 -4.45 -2.95
CA GLU A 44 0.96 -4.72 -3.71
C GLU A 44 2.01 -3.64 -3.39
N VAL A 45 3.25 -4.04 -3.19
CA VAL A 45 4.36 -3.14 -2.87
C VAL A 45 5.41 -3.22 -3.96
N GLU A 46 5.89 -2.06 -4.43
CA GLU A 46 6.93 -2.01 -5.45
C GLU A 46 8.22 -2.65 -4.93
N ASP A 47 8.83 -3.50 -5.75
CA ASP A 47 10.05 -4.21 -5.38
C ASP A 47 11.22 -3.24 -5.20
N GLY A 48 12.13 -3.56 -4.27
CA GLY A 48 13.33 -2.75 -4.01
C GLY A 48 13.07 -1.45 -3.24
N THR A 49 11.85 -1.21 -2.76
CA THR A 49 11.51 -0.04 -1.92
C THR A 49 11.93 -0.18 -0.46
N GLY A 50 12.21 -1.40 0.01
CA GLY A 50 12.48 -1.70 1.41
C GLY A 50 11.23 -1.80 2.29
N VAL A 51 10.03 -1.58 1.73
CA VAL A 51 8.75 -1.80 2.42
C VAL A 51 8.41 -3.29 2.37
N ASP A 52 8.13 -3.87 3.54
CA ASP A 52 7.64 -5.24 3.64
C ASP A 52 6.16 -5.32 3.20
N PRO A 53 5.81 -6.13 2.19
CA PRO A 53 4.43 -6.20 1.68
C PRO A 53 3.41 -6.66 2.71
N ASP A 54 3.77 -7.64 3.53
CA ASP A 54 2.86 -8.25 4.50
C ASP A 54 2.63 -7.32 5.67
N ARG A 55 3.67 -6.63 6.13
CA ARG A 55 3.53 -5.58 7.15
C ARG A 55 2.68 -4.42 6.65
N ALA A 56 2.88 -3.99 5.41
CA ALA A 56 2.05 -2.95 4.81
C ALA A 56 0.57 -3.37 4.72
N ALA A 57 0.30 -4.64 4.42
CA ALA A 57 -1.05 -5.16 4.39
C ALA A 57 -1.74 -5.14 5.76
N GLU A 58 -1.03 -5.46 6.85
CA GLU A 58 -1.56 -5.34 8.21
C GLU A 58 -1.97 -3.89 8.54
N GLU A 59 -1.11 -2.93 8.20
CA GLU A 59 -1.36 -1.50 8.44
C GLU A 59 -2.54 -0.98 7.62
N ILE A 60 -2.61 -1.37 6.33
CA ILE A 60 -3.75 -1.06 5.47
C ILE A 60 -5.04 -1.68 5.99
N ALA A 61 -5.01 -2.93 6.46
CA ALA A 61 -6.18 -3.59 7.04
C ALA A 61 -6.71 -2.82 8.26
N ALA A 62 -5.81 -2.34 9.14
CA ALA A 62 -6.17 -1.52 10.28
C ALA A 62 -6.81 -0.19 9.86
N VAL A 63 -6.28 0.48 8.82
CA VAL A 63 -6.85 1.71 8.26
C VAL A 63 -8.24 1.49 7.68
N LEU A 64 -8.43 0.40 6.92
CA LEU A 64 -9.72 0.07 6.32
C LEU A 64 -10.77 -0.30 7.37
N ALA A 65 -10.38 -0.97 8.45
CA ALA A 65 -11.27 -1.33 9.55
C ALA A 65 -11.61 -0.15 10.47
N HIS A 66 -10.83 0.94 10.44
CA HIS A 66 -10.94 2.03 11.40
C HIS A 66 -12.33 2.71 11.38
N PRO A 67 -13.02 2.86 12.52
CA PRO A 67 -14.44 3.25 12.57
C PRO A 67 -14.72 4.67 12.07
N ARG A 68 -13.75 5.59 12.21
CA ARG A 68 -13.83 6.96 11.66
C ARG A 68 -13.51 7.04 10.16
N GLY A 69 -13.29 5.91 9.50
CA GLY A 69 -12.77 5.82 8.14
C GLY A 69 -13.67 4.99 7.23
N TRP A 70 -13.03 4.11 6.48
CA TRP A 70 -13.63 3.40 5.35
C TRP A 70 -14.67 2.37 5.75
N SER A 71 -14.61 1.84 6.97
CA SER A 71 -15.63 0.91 7.46
C SER A 71 -16.97 1.58 7.74
N HIS A 72 -17.05 2.92 7.75
CA HIS A 72 -18.26 3.70 8.06
C HIS A 72 -18.96 3.17 9.33
N GLY A 73 -18.22 3.08 10.44
CA GLY A 73 -18.74 2.52 11.68
C GLY A 73 -19.06 1.02 11.65
N GLY A 74 -18.61 0.28 10.63
CA GLY A 74 -18.81 -1.16 10.47
C GLY A 74 -19.79 -1.56 9.37
N GLU A 75 -20.41 -0.60 8.67
CA GLU A 75 -21.31 -0.85 7.54
C GLU A 75 -20.58 -1.44 6.32
N HIS A 76 -19.29 -1.14 6.17
CA HIS A 76 -18.45 -1.68 5.11
C HIS A 76 -17.37 -2.59 5.68
N THR A 77 -17.28 -3.79 5.11
CA THR A 77 -16.23 -4.76 5.41
C THR A 77 -15.35 -4.98 4.19
N PHE A 78 -14.07 -5.20 4.46
CA PHE A 78 -13.04 -5.39 3.45
C PHE A 78 -12.40 -6.75 3.64
N ARG A 79 -12.00 -7.34 2.52
CA ARG A 79 -11.43 -8.69 2.47
C ARG A 79 -10.21 -8.70 1.58
N GLN A 80 -9.07 -9.09 2.12
CA GLN A 80 -7.85 -9.17 1.32
C GLN A 80 -7.84 -10.41 0.42
N VAL A 81 -7.42 -10.23 -0.83
CA VAL A 81 -7.13 -11.28 -1.79
C VAL A 81 -5.70 -11.17 -2.28
N ALA A 82 -5.04 -12.32 -2.48
CA ALA A 82 -3.77 -12.36 -3.21
C ALA A 82 -3.98 -12.53 -4.72
N ASP A 83 -5.03 -13.27 -5.11
CA ASP A 83 -5.27 -13.69 -6.49
C ASP A 83 -6.70 -13.35 -6.94
N GLY A 84 -6.90 -13.28 -8.25
CA GLY A 84 -8.20 -12.98 -8.85
C GLY A 84 -8.58 -11.49 -8.84
N PRO A 85 -9.82 -11.17 -9.20
CA PRO A 85 -10.29 -9.79 -9.29
C PRO A 85 -10.40 -9.14 -7.91
N ALA A 86 -9.95 -7.88 -7.81
CA ALA A 86 -10.09 -7.03 -6.64
C ALA A 86 -10.59 -5.66 -7.09
N GLY A 87 -11.69 -5.17 -6.51
CA GLY A 87 -12.25 -3.86 -6.85
C GLY A 87 -11.44 -2.69 -6.30
N LEU A 88 -10.43 -2.98 -5.48
CA LEU A 88 -9.50 -2.03 -4.90
C LEU A 88 -8.09 -2.64 -4.86
N VAL A 89 -7.16 -2.11 -5.64
CA VAL A 89 -5.76 -2.55 -5.63
C VAL A 89 -4.91 -1.40 -5.08
N ILE A 90 -4.47 -1.56 -3.83
CA ILE A 90 -3.64 -0.58 -3.13
C ILE A 90 -2.18 -0.89 -3.45
N LYS A 91 -1.49 0.08 -4.05
CA LYS A 91 -0.11 -0.03 -4.49
C LYS A 91 0.76 0.98 -3.78
N ILE A 92 1.77 0.52 -3.05
CA ILE A 92 2.82 1.40 -2.50
C ILE A 92 3.96 1.43 -3.50
N ALA A 93 4.33 2.62 -3.98
CA ALA A 93 5.32 2.77 -5.03
C ALA A 93 6.11 4.06 -4.92
N THR A 94 7.33 4.04 -5.46
CA THR A 94 8.20 5.20 -5.64
C THR A 94 7.50 6.34 -6.40
N PRO A 95 7.94 7.60 -6.20
CA PRO A 95 7.38 8.77 -6.87
C PRO A 95 7.24 8.61 -8.40
N ALA A 96 8.30 8.15 -9.07
CA ALA A 96 8.29 7.98 -10.53
C ALA A 96 7.33 6.89 -11.01
N THR A 97 7.22 5.77 -10.29
CA THR A 97 6.26 4.70 -10.61
C THR A 97 4.83 5.17 -10.36
N THR A 98 4.58 5.92 -9.29
CA THR A 98 3.29 6.58 -9.03
C THR A 98 2.91 7.51 -10.17
N ASP A 99 3.79 8.42 -10.57
CA ASP A 99 3.54 9.35 -11.69
C ASP A 99 3.20 8.62 -12.99
N ARG A 100 3.93 7.56 -13.32
CA ARG A 100 3.69 6.76 -14.52
C ARG A 100 2.31 6.11 -14.50
N ILE A 101 1.96 5.44 -13.40
CA ILE A 101 0.68 4.72 -13.30
C ILE A 101 -0.50 5.70 -13.25
N CYS A 102 -0.41 6.75 -12.42
CA CYS A 102 -1.44 7.79 -12.34
C CYS A 102 -1.58 8.56 -13.67
N GLY A 103 -0.46 8.81 -14.37
CA GLY A 103 -0.41 9.49 -15.65
C GLY A 103 -1.15 8.74 -16.77
N ALA A 104 -1.20 7.41 -16.72
CA ALA A 104 -2.02 6.61 -17.63
C ALA A 104 -3.53 6.91 -17.50
N TYR A 105 -3.96 7.49 -16.37
CA TYR A 105 -5.32 7.97 -16.14
C TYR A 105 -5.46 9.50 -16.30
N GLY A 106 -4.44 10.17 -16.87
CA GLY A 106 -4.43 11.62 -17.06
C GLY A 106 -4.16 12.44 -15.79
N LEU A 107 -3.78 11.79 -14.69
CA LEU A 107 -3.52 12.46 -13.41
C LEU A 107 -2.07 12.91 -13.31
N LYS A 108 -1.83 14.09 -12.74
CA LYS A 108 -0.49 14.69 -12.59
C LYS A 108 -0.11 14.78 -11.11
N THR A 109 0.48 13.71 -10.59
CA THR A 109 0.89 13.59 -9.18
C THR A 109 2.21 14.30 -8.86
N ARG A 110 3.06 14.56 -9.87
CA ARG A 110 4.36 15.26 -9.76
C ARG A 110 5.32 14.65 -8.73
N GLY A 111 5.14 13.37 -8.42
CA GLY A 111 5.93 12.65 -7.44
C GLY A 111 5.64 13.04 -5.99
N GLU A 112 4.56 13.78 -5.70
CA GLU A 112 4.31 14.34 -4.36
C GLU A 112 3.04 13.84 -3.67
N VAL A 113 2.07 13.32 -4.42
CA VAL A 113 0.75 12.94 -3.89
C VAL A 113 0.34 11.54 -4.28
N ASN A 114 -0.58 10.98 -3.50
CA ASN A 114 -1.29 9.75 -3.84
C ASN A 114 -2.27 9.99 -5.00
N CYS A 115 -2.72 8.92 -5.65
CA CYS A 115 -3.80 9.03 -6.63
C CYS A 115 -4.72 7.82 -6.61
N ARG A 116 -5.89 7.95 -7.23
CA ARG A 116 -6.75 6.82 -7.58
C ARG A 116 -7.10 6.87 -9.05
N GLY A 117 -6.84 5.79 -9.77
CA GLY A 117 -7.16 5.61 -11.19
C GLY A 117 -7.78 4.24 -11.42
N GLY A 118 -9.05 4.20 -11.82
CA GLY A 118 -9.83 2.97 -11.88
C GLY A 118 -9.85 2.26 -10.51
N GLU A 119 -9.50 0.98 -10.49
CA GLU A 119 -9.41 0.17 -9.27
C GLU A 119 -8.11 0.42 -8.47
N LYS A 120 -7.12 1.10 -9.06
CA LYS A 120 -5.80 1.28 -8.44
C LYS A 120 -5.79 2.50 -7.54
N VAL A 121 -5.40 2.32 -6.28
CA VAL A 121 -5.03 3.39 -5.35
C VAL A 121 -3.51 3.37 -5.21
N MET A 122 -2.86 4.40 -5.74
CA MET A 122 -1.42 4.57 -5.63
C MET A 122 -1.11 5.36 -4.36
N VAL A 123 -0.42 4.72 -3.43
CA VAL A 123 0.21 5.35 -2.28
C VAL A 123 1.65 5.67 -2.67
N ASN A 124 1.94 6.96 -2.75
CA ASN A 124 3.29 7.43 -3.03
C ASN A 124 4.17 7.15 -1.81
N LEU A 125 5.30 6.47 -2.01
CA LEU A 125 6.21 6.05 -0.96
C LEU A 125 6.74 7.21 -0.10
N LYS A 126 6.83 8.44 -0.64
CA LYS A 126 7.15 9.64 0.15
C LYS A 126 6.13 9.96 1.24
N ARG A 127 4.94 9.38 1.16
CA ARG A 127 3.79 9.61 2.04
C ARG A 127 3.37 8.35 2.81
N TRP A 128 4.12 7.26 2.65
CA TRP A 128 3.97 6.06 3.44
C TRP A 128 4.65 6.28 4.80
#